data_AF-A0A1G1KR30-F1
#
_entry.id   AF-A0A1G1KR30-F1
#
_cell.length_a   1.000
_cell.length_b   1.000
_cell.length_c   1.000
_cell.angle_alpha   90.00
_cell.angle_beta   90.00
_cell.angle_gamma   90.00
#
_symmetry.space_group_name_H-M   'P 1'
#
loop_
_entity.id
_entity.type
_entity.pdbx_description
1 polymer ?
#
loop_
_entity_poly.entity_id
_entity_poly.type
_entity_poly.pdbx_seq_one_letter_code
_entity_poly.pdbx_strand_id
1 'polypeptide(L)'
;MMGSQMKCFKKYLLNLFLFFICITIYTSCAQFYVTYMFTYPPGSKPHENNWAYIGEVWFSPVGKKPYPSYSKKHVAIFVEDKEKNNYLKDKFDVEGADLLAKATWDVFEQLTIVIYEERYEDTGGEFNKNHLRKEPRDILILRYQFDDKTKKFKRIEYKKLG
;
A
#
# COMPACT_ATOMS: atom_id res chain seq x y z
N MET A 1 -20.65 -57.22 -10.57
CA MET A 1 -20.06 -56.06 -11.28
C MET A 1 -20.44 -54.71 -10.63
N MET A 2 -20.41 -54.58 -9.29
CA MET A 2 -20.73 -53.32 -8.58
C MET A 2 -19.51 -52.47 -8.19
N GLY A 3 -18.29 -53.04 -8.23
CA GLY A 3 -17.07 -52.36 -7.76
C GLY A 3 -16.52 -51.24 -8.66
N SER A 4 -16.89 -51.21 -9.94
CA SER A 4 -16.37 -50.21 -10.90
C SER A 4 -17.14 -48.88 -10.82
N GLN A 5 -18.46 -48.94 -10.67
CA GLN A 5 -19.35 -47.77 -10.56
C GLN A 5 -19.06 -46.94 -9.29
N MET A 6 -18.81 -47.60 -8.15
CA MET A 6 -18.45 -46.92 -6.89
C MET A 6 -17.12 -46.17 -6.93
N LYS A 7 -16.13 -46.66 -7.70
CA LYS A 7 -14.83 -45.99 -7.82
C LYS A 7 -14.94 -44.68 -8.62
N CYS A 8 -15.79 -44.66 -9.64
CA CYS A 8 -16.05 -43.46 -10.43
C CYS A 8 -16.78 -42.38 -9.61
N PHE A 9 -17.78 -42.79 -8.83
CA PHE A 9 -18.53 -41.88 -7.95
C PHE A 9 -17.65 -41.26 -6.87
N LYS A 10 -16.79 -42.05 -6.22
CA LYS A 10 -15.82 -41.54 -5.22
C LYS A 10 -14.82 -40.54 -5.81
N LYS A 11 -14.35 -40.76 -7.05
CA LYS A 11 -13.44 -39.85 -7.75
C LYS A 11 -14.14 -38.52 -8.08
N TYR A 12 -15.40 -38.56 -8.47
CA TYR A 12 -16.20 -37.37 -8.77
C TYR A 12 -16.46 -36.53 -7.50
N LEU A 13 -16.80 -37.18 -6.39
CA LEU A 13 -16.98 -36.53 -5.08
C LEU A 13 -15.69 -35.91 -4.55
N LEU A 14 -14.55 -36.58 -4.70
CA LEU A 14 -13.25 -36.04 -4.31
C LEU A 14 -12.88 -34.80 -5.14
N ASN A 15 -13.11 -34.84 -6.46
CA ASN A 15 -12.87 -33.69 -7.34
C ASN A 15 -13.78 -32.51 -7.01
N LEU A 16 -15.05 -32.76 -6.69
CA LEU A 16 -16.00 -31.73 -6.27
C LEU A 16 -15.57 -31.09 -4.94
N PHE A 17 -15.14 -31.90 -3.96
CA PHE A 17 -14.64 -31.41 -2.68
C PHE A 17 -13.37 -30.55 -2.84
N LEU A 18 -12.42 -30.99 -3.68
CA LEU A 18 -11.22 -30.20 -4.00
C LEU A 18 -11.58 -28.87 -4.68
N PHE A 19 -12.57 -28.87 -5.57
CA PHE A 19 -13.07 -27.64 -6.19
C PHE A 19 -13.63 -26.65 -5.17
N PHE A 20 -14.41 -27.12 -4.18
CA PHE A 20 -14.92 -26.27 -3.10
C PHE A 20 -13.80 -25.71 -2.21
N ILE A 21 -12.77 -26.50 -1.91
CA ILE A 21 -11.58 -26.03 -1.19
C ILE A 21 -10.86 -24.93 -1.98
N CYS A 22 -10.66 -25.13 -3.29
CA CYS A 22 -10.02 -24.13 -4.15
C CYS A 22 -10.83 -22.82 -4.18
N ILE A 23 -12.17 -22.87 -4.25
CA ILE A 23 -13.02 -21.68 -4.21
C ILE A 23 -12.93 -20.95 -2.86
N THR A 24 -12.90 -21.68 -1.75
CA THR A 24 -12.81 -21.07 -0.41
C THR A 24 -11.43 -20.44 -0.17
N ILE A 25 -10.36 -21.05 -0.68
CA ILE A 25 -9.02 -20.44 -0.64
C ILE A 25 -8.98 -19.18 -1.50
N TYR A 26 -9.54 -19.22 -2.72
CA TYR A 26 -9.52 -18.09 -3.65
C TYR A 26 -10.31 -16.88 -3.15
N THR A 27 -11.47 -17.10 -2.51
CA THR A 27 -12.29 -16.00 -1.96
C THR A 27 -11.74 -15.37 -0.68
N SER A 28 -10.78 -16.01 -0.01
CA SER A 28 -10.21 -15.51 1.25
C SER A 28 -9.17 -14.39 1.10
N CYS A 29 -8.72 -14.08 -0.12
CA CYS A 29 -7.60 -13.19 -0.39
C CYS A 29 -7.99 -11.78 -0.89
N ALA A 30 -9.15 -11.26 -0.48
CA ALA A 30 -9.53 -9.87 -0.76
C ALA A 30 -8.81 -8.92 0.21
N GLN A 31 -7.54 -8.63 -0.07
CA GLN A 31 -6.80 -7.57 0.61
C GLN A 31 -6.93 -6.27 -0.18
N PHE A 32 -7.42 -5.22 0.48
CA PHE A 32 -7.52 -3.90 -0.12
C PHE A 32 -6.17 -3.17 0.04
N TYR A 33 -5.56 -2.84 -1.09
CA TYR A 33 -4.34 -2.04 -1.15
C TYR A 33 -4.58 -0.79 -1.96
N VAL A 34 -4.00 0.32 -1.50
CA VAL A 34 -3.90 1.54 -2.28
C VAL A 34 -2.42 1.87 -2.45
N THR A 35 -2.03 2.12 -3.70
CA THR A 35 -0.65 2.37 -4.08
C THR A 35 -0.53 3.75 -4.73
N TYR A 36 0.37 4.57 -4.21
CA TYR A 36 0.74 5.85 -4.82
C TYR A 36 2.14 5.75 -5.40
N MET A 37 2.23 5.88 -6.72
CA MET A 37 3.50 5.92 -7.43
C MET A 37 3.93 7.36 -7.67
N PHE A 38 5.20 7.67 -7.45
CA PHE A 38 5.79 8.96 -7.80
C PHE A 38 7.16 8.78 -8.45
N THR A 39 7.54 9.73 -9.31
CA THR A 39 8.75 9.64 -10.12
C THR A 39 9.56 10.95 -10.09
N TYR A 40 10.88 10.78 -10.06
CA TYR A 40 11.94 11.77 -10.36
C TYR A 40 12.16 12.95 -9.37
N PRO A 41 13.40 13.15 -8.87
CA PRO A 41 13.79 14.44 -8.27
C PRO A 41 13.98 15.53 -9.34
N PRO A 42 13.82 16.83 -9.00
CA PRO A 42 14.11 17.95 -9.88
C PRO A 42 15.52 17.87 -10.46
N GLY A 43 15.67 18.14 -11.76
CA GLY A 43 16.96 18.15 -12.45
C GLY A 43 17.50 16.76 -12.82
N SER A 44 16.83 15.68 -12.44
CA SER A 44 17.18 14.35 -12.95
C SER A 44 16.94 14.27 -14.46
N LYS A 45 17.86 13.60 -15.17
CA LYS A 45 17.77 13.33 -16.61
C LYS A 45 17.45 11.84 -16.84
N PRO A 46 16.19 11.43 -16.67
CA PRO A 46 15.81 10.02 -16.62
C PRO A 46 16.06 9.25 -17.93
N HIS A 47 16.18 9.96 -19.04
CA HIS A 47 16.49 9.42 -20.37
C HIS A 47 17.99 9.38 -20.71
N GLU A 48 18.84 10.12 -19.97
CA GLU A 48 20.28 10.20 -20.26
C GLU A 48 21.11 9.25 -19.38
N ASN A 49 20.70 9.03 -18.12
CA ASN A 49 21.54 8.32 -17.14
C ASN A 49 20.98 6.96 -16.67
N ASN A 50 19.91 6.44 -17.28
CA ASN A 50 19.18 5.26 -16.78
C ASN A 50 18.57 5.41 -15.37
N TRP A 51 18.42 6.64 -14.88
CA TRP A 51 17.91 6.94 -13.55
C TRP A 51 16.38 7.03 -13.56
N ALA A 52 15.71 6.00 -13.06
CA ALA A 52 14.30 6.12 -12.69
C ALA A 52 14.12 5.52 -11.30
N TYR A 53 13.78 6.36 -10.33
CA TYR A 53 13.32 5.89 -9.04
C TYR A 53 11.81 5.79 -9.06
N ILE A 54 11.30 4.59 -8.75
CA ILE A 54 9.88 4.37 -8.50
C ILE A 54 9.70 4.47 -6.99
N GLY A 55 9.00 5.52 -6.57
CA GLY A 55 8.56 5.69 -5.20
C GLY A 55 7.17 5.10 -5.04
N GLU A 56 6.97 4.20 -4.08
CA GLU A 56 5.65 3.60 -3.81
C GLU A 56 5.26 3.81 -2.36
N VAL A 57 4.03 4.27 -2.12
CA VAL A 57 3.40 4.26 -0.78
C VAL A 57 2.21 3.33 -0.80
N TRP A 58 2.27 2.29 0.03
CA TRP A 58 1.25 1.27 0.16
C TRP A 58 0.46 1.48 1.43
N PHE A 59 -0.87 1.44 1.33
CA PHE A 59 -1.77 1.42 2.47
C PHE A 59 -2.53 0.10 2.52
N SER A 60 -2.53 -0.57 3.67
CA SER A 60 -3.41 -1.72 3.91
C SER A 60 -4.09 -1.64 5.27
N PRO A 61 -5.40 -1.90 5.38
CA PRO A 61 -6.10 -1.87 6.66
C PRO A 61 -5.61 -2.99 7.58
N VAL A 62 -5.50 -2.69 8.87
CA VAL A 62 -5.27 -3.70 9.90
C VAL A 62 -6.58 -4.45 10.16
N GLY A 63 -6.63 -5.73 9.79
CA GLY A 63 -7.81 -6.58 9.94
C GLY A 63 -8.73 -6.56 8.70
N LYS A 64 -9.98 -7.03 8.87
CA LYS A 64 -10.96 -7.18 7.76
C LYS A 64 -11.81 -5.93 7.51
N LYS A 65 -11.24 -4.74 7.70
CA LYS A 65 -11.96 -3.49 7.46
C LYS A 65 -11.83 -3.07 5.98
N PRO A 66 -12.92 -2.69 5.30
CA PRO A 66 -12.84 -2.24 3.91
C PRO A 66 -12.11 -0.90 3.81
N TYR A 67 -11.30 -0.68 2.77
CA TYR A 67 -10.85 0.67 2.42
C TYR A 67 -12.03 1.42 1.76
N PRO A 68 -12.30 2.70 2.07
CA PRO A 68 -11.48 3.70 2.79
C PRO A 68 -11.81 3.89 4.29
N SER A 69 -12.32 2.89 5.00
CA SER A 69 -12.80 3.06 6.40
C SER A 69 -11.75 3.60 7.37
N TYR A 70 -12.19 4.39 8.37
CA TYR A 70 -11.32 4.86 9.45
C TYR A 70 -10.79 3.67 10.25
N SER A 71 -9.47 3.48 10.20
CA SER A 71 -8.80 2.32 10.77
C SER A 71 -7.30 2.56 10.85
N LYS A 72 -6.63 1.78 11.70
CA LYS A 72 -5.19 1.60 11.62
C LYS A 72 -4.85 0.97 10.28
N LYS A 73 -3.86 1.53 9.58
CA LYS A 73 -3.35 1.08 8.29
C LYS A 73 -1.84 0.87 8.38
N HIS A 74 -1.36 -0.22 7.78
CA HIS A 74 0.06 -0.41 7.53
C HIS A 74 0.46 0.46 6.36
N VAL A 75 1.55 1.19 6.52
CA VAL A 75 2.19 1.98 5.48
C VAL A 75 3.52 1.34 5.14
N ALA A 76 3.78 1.18 3.85
CA ALA A 76 5.11 0.81 3.37
C ALA A 76 5.56 1.78 2.28
N ILE A 77 6.79 2.28 2.42
CA ILE A 77 7.40 3.24 1.50
C ILE A 77 8.62 2.59 0.88
N PHE A 78 8.68 2.60 -0.45
CA PHE A 78 9.78 2.05 -1.23
C PHE A 78 10.33 3.08 -2.20
N VAL A 79 11.65 3.06 -2.40
CA VAL A 79 12.31 3.76 -3.50
C VAL A 79 13.32 2.79 -4.11
N GLU A 80 13.11 2.44 -5.37
CA GLU A 80 13.97 1.52 -6.12
C GLU A 80 14.35 2.07 -7.49
N ASP A 81 15.52 1.70 -7.99
CA ASP A 81 15.93 2.02 -9.37
C ASP A 81 15.35 1.01 -10.39
N LYS A 82 15.67 1.21 -11.67
CA LYS A 82 15.25 0.31 -12.76
C LYS A 82 15.76 -1.14 -12.61
N GLU A 83 16.85 -1.33 -11.88
CA GLU A 83 17.44 -2.65 -11.60
C GLU A 83 16.86 -3.27 -10.31
N LYS A 84 15.91 -2.59 -9.66
CA LYS A 84 15.30 -2.97 -8.37
C LYS A 84 16.27 -2.90 -7.19
N ASN A 85 17.36 -2.14 -7.31
CA ASN A 85 18.18 -1.83 -6.15
C ASN A 85 17.38 -0.95 -5.20
N ASN A 86 17.32 -1.34 -3.93
CA ASN A 86 16.49 -0.69 -2.92
C ASN A 86 17.25 0.44 -2.21
N TYR A 87 16.78 1.67 -2.38
CA TYR A 87 17.35 2.88 -1.78
C TYR A 87 16.55 3.33 -0.55
N LEU A 88 15.24 3.07 -0.52
CA LEU A 88 14.41 3.26 0.65
C LEU A 88 13.50 2.05 0.84
N LYS A 89 13.41 1.58 2.08
CA LYS A 89 12.41 0.61 2.52
C LYS A 89 12.02 0.94 3.94
N ASP A 90 10.81 1.45 4.11
CA ASP A 90 10.32 1.91 5.39
C ASP A 90 8.90 1.39 5.64
N LYS A 91 8.59 1.05 6.89
CA LYS A 91 7.30 0.48 7.29
C LYS A 91 6.89 1.04 8.64
N PHE A 92 5.62 1.41 8.76
CA PHE A 92 5.05 1.90 10.01
C PHE A 92 3.52 1.83 9.94
N ASP A 93 2.87 2.17 11.04
CA ASP A 93 1.40 2.21 11.11
C ASP A 93 0.91 3.65 11.28
N VAL A 94 -0.25 3.95 10.68
CA VAL A 94 -0.94 5.23 10.86
C VAL A 94 -2.44 4.98 10.93
N GLU A 95 -3.17 5.83 11.67
CA GLU A 95 -4.63 5.80 11.72
C GLU A 95 -5.20 6.91 10.85
N GLY A 96 -6.25 6.59 10.11
CA GLY A 96 -7.01 7.55 9.29
C GLY A 96 -8.09 6.84 8.48
N ALA A 97 -8.97 7.59 7.85
CA ALA A 97 -9.77 7.15 6.70
C ALA A 97 -8.98 7.42 5.40
N ASP A 98 -9.49 7.01 4.24
CA ASP A 98 -9.00 7.36 2.89
C ASP A 98 -7.59 8.01 2.80
N LEU A 99 -6.54 7.22 3.03
CA LEU A 99 -5.18 7.73 3.12
C LEU A 99 -4.57 7.87 1.73
N LEU A 100 -4.12 9.09 1.44
CA LEU A 100 -3.32 9.42 0.28
C LEU A 100 -1.90 9.77 0.69
N ALA A 101 -1.00 9.78 -0.28
CA ALA A 101 0.36 10.26 -0.11
C ALA A 101 0.74 11.27 -1.20
N LYS A 102 1.49 12.28 -0.82
CA LYS A 102 2.17 13.21 -1.73
C LYS A 102 3.66 13.14 -1.44
N ALA A 103 4.45 12.90 -2.48
CA ALA A 103 5.90 12.95 -2.41
C ALA A 103 6.41 14.26 -3.04
N THR A 104 7.40 14.87 -2.42
CA THR A 104 8.10 16.05 -2.94
C THR A 104 9.60 15.84 -2.77
N TRP A 105 10.35 16.17 -3.81
CA TRP A 105 11.81 16.17 -3.80
C TRP A 105 12.26 17.62 -3.79
N ASP A 106 12.83 18.07 -2.68
CA ASP A 106 13.34 19.44 -2.57
C ASP A 106 14.71 19.56 -3.28
N VAL A 107 15.55 18.54 -3.08
CA VAL A 107 16.83 18.29 -3.78
C VAL A 107 16.99 16.77 -3.97
N PHE A 108 17.97 16.31 -4.76
CA PHE A 108 18.19 14.88 -4.99
C PHE A 108 18.32 14.09 -3.69
N GLU A 109 18.96 14.69 -2.70
CA GLU A 109 19.28 14.06 -1.44
C GLU A 109 18.12 14.11 -0.43
N GLN A 110 17.02 14.79 -0.74
CA GLN A 110 15.92 15.03 0.19
C GLN A 110 14.56 14.67 -0.40
N LEU A 111 13.93 13.68 0.23
CA LEU A 111 12.58 13.21 -0.09
C LEU A 111 11.65 13.52 1.09
N THR A 112 10.61 14.29 0.82
CA THR A 112 9.52 14.56 1.75
C THR A 112 8.28 13.77 1.31
N ILE A 113 7.68 13.01 2.22
CA ILE A 113 6.41 12.32 2.00
C ILE A 113 5.39 12.84 3.01
N VAL A 114 4.29 13.39 2.50
CA VAL A 114 3.13 13.82 3.28
C VAL A 114 2.03 12.80 3.11
N ILE A 115 1.57 12.22 4.21
CA ILE A 115 0.39 11.36 4.24
C ILE A 115 -0.77 12.19 4.76
N TYR A 116 -1.86 12.19 4.01
CA TYR A 116 -3.04 12.99 4.28
C TYR A 116 -4.31 12.18 4.08
N GLU A 117 -5.37 12.58 4.76
CA GLU A 117 -6.72 12.07 4.55
C GLU A 117 -7.37 12.84 3.41
N GLU A 118 -7.88 12.15 2.38
CA GLU A 118 -8.73 12.80 1.39
C GLU A 118 -10.09 13.17 2.00
N ARG A 119 -10.73 14.17 1.41
CA ARG A 119 -12.10 14.56 1.68
C ARG A 119 -13.02 13.34 1.57
N TYR A 120 -13.53 12.89 2.71
CA TYR A 120 -14.49 11.80 2.76
C TYR A 120 -15.91 12.37 2.70
N GLU A 121 -16.47 12.46 1.49
CA GLU A 121 -17.92 12.67 1.32
C GLU A 121 -18.66 11.36 1.62
N ASP A 122 -19.78 11.46 2.31
CA ASP A 122 -20.60 10.31 2.74
C ASP A 122 -20.95 9.42 1.54
N THR A 123 -20.27 8.28 1.38
CA THR A 123 -20.59 7.29 0.34
C THR A 123 -21.80 6.42 0.72
N GLY A 124 -22.66 6.86 1.64
CA GLY A 124 -23.92 6.20 2.00
C GLY A 124 -23.81 5.09 3.04
N GLY A 125 -22.69 4.99 3.76
CA GLY A 125 -22.47 4.00 4.82
C GLY A 125 -22.63 4.61 6.21
N GLU A 126 -23.50 4.03 7.05
CA GLU A 126 -23.72 4.49 8.45
C GLU A 126 -22.43 4.57 9.30
N PHE A 127 -21.38 3.85 8.91
CA PHE A 127 -20.17 3.68 9.70
C PHE A 127 -19.29 4.94 9.85
N ASN A 128 -19.46 5.98 9.05
CA ASN A 128 -18.53 7.13 9.00
C ASN A 128 -19.14 8.50 9.29
N LYS A 129 -20.42 8.58 9.71
CA LYS A 129 -21.11 9.87 9.94
C LYS A 129 -20.39 10.83 10.90
N ASN A 130 -19.62 10.30 11.85
CA ASN A 130 -18.88 11.10 12.83
C ASN A 130 -17.47 11.53 12.39
N HIS A 131 -16.98 11.03 11.25
CA HIS A 131 -15.63 11.33 10.74
C HIS A 131 -15.66 12.06 9.39
N LEU A 132 -16.83 12.57 8.99
CA LEU A 132 -16.97 13.39 7.79
C LEU A 132 -16.14 14.66 7.93
N ARG A 133 -15.17 14.83 7.03
CA ARG A 133 -14.34 16.03 6.93
C ARG A 133 -14.60 16.71 5.60
N LYS A 134 -14.75 18.04 5.67
CA LYS A 134 -15.01 18.88 4.49
C LYS A 134 -13.75 19.15 3.67
N GLU A 135 -12.58 19.08 4.30
CA GLU A 135 -11.28 19.42 3.72
C GLU A 135 -10.27 18.28 3.96
N PRO A 136 -9.33 18.06 3.03
CA PRO A 136 -8.19 17.19 3.26
C PRO A 136 -7.41 17.58 4.52
N ARG A 137 -6.84 16.59 5.21
CA ARG A 137 -6.07 16.81 6.44
C ARG A 137 -4.73 16.09 6.38
N ASP A 138 -3.65 16.83 6.50
CA ASP A 138 -2.34 16.22 6.72
C ASP A 138 -2.32 15.47 8.05
N ILE A 139 -1.83 14.23 8.01
CA ILE A 139 -1.76 13.34 9.17
C ILE A 139 -0.32 13.19 9.63
N LEU A 140 0.60 13.09 8.66
CA LEU A 140 1.99 12.74 8.92
C LEU A 140 2.90 13.35 7.86
N ILE A 141 3.98 13.97 8.30
CA ILE A 141 5.09 14.40 7.44
C ILE A 141 6.30 13.54 7.77
N LEU A 142 6.91 12.98 6.72
CA LEU A 142 8.14 12.19 6.77
C LEU A 142 9.19 12.89 5.92
N ARG A 143 10.40 13.02 6.46
CA ARG A 143 11.55 13.48 5.69
C ARG A 143 12.65 12.43 5.70
N TYR A 144 13.24 12.24 4.53
CA TYR A 144 14.32 11.31 4.29
C TYR A 144 15.52 12.03 3.69
N GLN A 145 16.71 11.66 4.13
CA GLN A 145 17.98 12.17 3.62
C GLN A 145 18.78 11.01 3.02
N PHE A 146 19.35 11.22 1.83
CA PHE A 146 20.27 10.28 1.22
C PHE A 146 21.58 10.22 2.01
N ASP A 147 21.99 9.03 2.40
CA ASP A 147 23.27 8.78 3.07
C ASP A 147 24.25 8.19 2.06
N ASP A 148 25.28 8.97 1.72
CA ASP A 148 26.30 8.62 0.73
C ASP A 148 27.13 7.39 1.07
N LYS A 149 27.28 7.06 2.36
CA LYS A 149 28.06 5.90 2.80
C LYS A 149 27.26 4.62 2.59
N THR A 150 25.98 4.66 2.92
CA THR A 150 25.08 3.49 2.81
C THR A 150 24.38 3.39 1.47
N LYS A 151 24.43 4.44 0.65
CA LYS A 151 23.69 4.59 -0.61
C LYS A 151 22.18 4.37 -0.42
N LYS A 152 21.64 4.83 0.72
CA LYS A 152 20.23 4.66 1.11
C LYS A 152 19.66 5.93 1.71
N PHE A 153 18.36 6.12 1.54
CA PHE A 153 17.60 7.13 2.25
C PHE A 153 17.38 6.70 3.70
N LYS A 154 17.66 7.61 4.63
CA LYS A 154 17.40 7.44 6.06
C LYS A 154 16.35 8.44 6.51
N ARG A 155 15.39 7.98 7.31
CA ARG A 155 14.38 8.86 7.90
C ARG A 155 15.07 9.81 8.89
N ILE A 156 14.90 11.11 8.67
CA ILE A 156 15.42 12.17 9.55
C ILE A 156 14.32 12.89 10.32
N GLU A 157 13.07 12.81 9.85
CA GLU A 157 11.92 13.41 10.52
C GLU A 157 10.70 12.49 10.46
N TYR A 158 9.98 12.40 11.59
CA TYR A 158 8.66 11.80 11.71
C TYR A 158 7.78 12.76 12.51
N LYS A 159 6.92 13.51 11.81
CA LYS A 159 6.09 14.56 12.43
C LYS A 159 4.61 14.25 12.23
N LYS A 160 3.97 13.74 13.28
CA LYS A 160 2.52 13.54 13.31
C LYS A 160 1.80 14.88 13.49
N LEU A 161 0.79 15.16 12.67
CA LEU A 161 -0.01 16.39 12.67
C LEU A 161 -1.42 16.14 13.27
N GLY A 162 -1.47 15.12 14.13
CA GLY A 162 -2.66 14.49 14.71
C GLY A 162 -3.07 15.08 16.04
#